data_AF-A0A1F9AL24-F1
#
_entry.id   AF-A0A1F9AL24-F1
#
_cell.length_a   1.000
_cell.length_b   1.000
_cell.length_c   1.000
_cell.angle_alpha   90.00
_cell.angle_beta   90.00
_cell.angle_gamma   90.00
#
_symmetry.space_group_name_H-M   'P 1'
#
loop_
_entity.id
_entity.type
_entity.pdbx_description
1 polymer ?
#
loop_
_entity_poly.entity_id
_entity_poly.type
_entity_poly.pdbx_seq_one_letter_code
_entity_poly.pdbx_strand_id
1 'polypeptide(L)'
;MIRSIYLLSIEDRATRNQLIEASINGKDWRLTIANGKQKKVTDRDMVELANQLQGWTESVYRFGCGFIHLSNLHDHHARDPMSLIPASEKAVILQHMRHYHGGPLQPDPTFLDLQPFLPMVFDKIAGNLVVYLNELEEGKMIDDNMRNDTIKSNPTSRRNRKRA
;
A
#
# COMPACT_ATOMS: atom_id res chain seq x y z
N MET A 1 -4.19 -5.38 1.76
CA MET A 1 -2.82 -4.96 2.11
C MET A 1 -2.71 -4.49 3.56
N ILE A 2 -3.35 -3.40 3.97
CA ILE A 2 -3.24 -2.86 5.35
C ILE A 2 -3.58 -3.90 6.43
N ARG A 3 -4.61 -4.72 6.19
CA ARG A 3 -4.98 -5.86 7.04
C ARG A 3 -3.87 -6.90 7.16
N SER A 4 -3.19 -7.23 6.07
CA SER A 4 -2.08 -8.20 6.07
C SER A 4 -0.92 -7.71 6.94
N ILE A 5 -0.57 -6.42 6.80
CA ILE A 5 0.48 -5.77 7.59
C ILE A 5 0.10 -5.72 9.07
N TYR A 6 -1.17 -5.38 9.37
CA TYR A 6 -1.68 -5.40 10.74
C TYR A 6 -1.55 -6.80 11.35
N LEU A 7 -1.97 -7.85 10.65
CA LEU A 7 -1.83 -9.24 11.09
C LEU A 7 -0.37 -9.64 11.32
N LEU A 8 0.55 -9.23 10.43
CA LEU A 8 1.99 -9.49 10.59
C LEU A 8 2.59 -8.80 11.80
N SER A 9 1.97 -7.74 12.32
CA SER A 9 2.42 -7.06 13.54
C SER A 9 1.99 -7.75 14.84
N ILE A 10 1.02 -8.68 14.77
CA ILE A 10 0.47 -9.36 15.96
C ILE A 10 1.35 -10.57 16.29
N GLU A 11 2.12 -10.47 17.38
CA GLU A 11 2.99 -11.54 17.87
C GLU A 11 2.21 -12.77 18.35
N ASP A 12 1.09 -12.55 19.05
CA ASP A 12 0.25 -13.65 19.51
C ASP A 12 -0.48 -14.33 18.34
N ARG A 13 -0.04 -15.55 18.02
CA ARG A 13 -0.60 -16.36 16.94
C ARG A 13 -2.05 -16.73 17.17
N ALA A 14 -2.49 -16.89 18.42
CA ALA A 14 -3.89 -17.20 18.72
C ALA A 14 -4.79 -16.02 18.33
N THR A 15 -4.44 -14.82 18.79
CA THR A 15 -5.11 -13.57 18.39
C THR A 15 -5.07 -13.37 16.88
N ARG A 16 -3.91 -13.58 16.24
CA ARG A 16 -3.79 -13.41 14.79
C ARG A 16 -4.67 -14.37 14.01
N ASN A 17 -4.69 -15.65 14.37
CA ASN A 17 -5.51 -16.66 13.72
C ASN A 17 -7.01 -16.38 13.92
N GLN A 18 -7.40 -15.89 15.09
CA GLN A 18 -8.77 -15.43 15.34
C GLN A 18 -9.18 -14.31 14.37
N LEU A 19 -8.30 -13.35 14.08
CA LEU A 19 -8.59 -12.27 13.13
C LEU A 19 -8.58 -12.74 11.66
N ILE A 20 -7.72 -13.70 11.31
CA ILE A 20 -7.74 -14.35 10.00
C ILE A 20 -9.08 -15.06 9.79
N GLU A 21 -9.51 -15.86 10.77
CA GLU A 21 -10.80 -16.55 10.74
C GLU A 21 -11.98 -15.56 10.66
N ALA A 22 -11.91 -14.45 11.41
CA ALA A 22 -12.92 -13.40 11.30
C ALA A 22 -13.00 -12.83 9.88
N SER A 23 -11.87 -12.66 9.20
CA SER A 23 -11.82 -12.19 7.81
C SER A 23 -12.50 -13.15 6.84
N ILE A 24 -12.20 -14.45 6.97
CA ILE A 24 -12.77 -15.51 6.11
C ILE A 24 -14.29 -15.61 6.30
N ASN A 25 -14.76 -15.40 7.53
CA ASN A 25 -16.18 -15.51 7.89
C ASN A 25 -16.95 -14.17 7.77
N GLY A 26 -16.34 -13.11 7.27
CA GLY A 26 -17.00 -11.79 7.15
C GLY A 26 -17.37 -11.15 8.50
N LYS A 27 -16.67 -11.48 9.57
CA LYS A 27 -16.89 -10.94 10.93
C LYS A 27 -15.99 -9.74 11.20
N ASP A 28 -16.47 -8.85 12.06
CA ASP A 28 -15.68 -7.73 12.59
C ASP A 28 -14.46 -8.24 13.36
N TRP A 29 -13.31 -7.58 13.16
CA TRP A 29 -12.10 -7.83 13.94
C TRP A 29 -12.25 -7.28 15.36
N ARG A 30 -11.93 -8.12 16.36
CA ARG A 30 -12.01 -7.76 17.77
C ARG A 30 -10.81 -8.33 18.53
N LEU A 31 -10.21 -7.50 19.38
CA LEU A 31 -9.10 -7.85 20.26
C LEU A 31 -9.58 -7.88 21.71
N THR A 32 -9.14 -8.89 22.45
CA THR A 32 -9.30 -8.94 23.90
C THR A 32 -8.28 -8.00 24.55
N ILE A 33 -8.74 -7.03 25.34
CA ILE A 33 -7.88 -6.11 26.08
C ILE A 33 -7.71 -6.56 27.54
N ALA A 34 -6.80 -5.94 28.29
CA ALA A 34 -6.35 -6.37 29.63
C ALA A 34 -7.45 -6.62 30.69
N ASN A 35 -8.67 -6.13 30.50
CA ASN A 35 -9.81 -6.35 31.40
C ASN A 35 -10.81 -7.40 30.87
N GLY A 36 -10.41 -8.21 29.88
CA GLY A 36 -11.25 -9.21 29.24
C GLY A 36 -12.31 -8.64 28.28
N LYS A 37 -12.40 -7.30 28.14
CA LYS A 37 -13.32 -6.68 27.18
C LYS A 37 -12.81 -6.85 25.75
N GLN A 38 -13.74 -6.82 24.80
CA GLN A 38 -13.45 -6.85 23.38
C GLN A 38 -13.42 -5.42 22.82
N LYS A 39 -12.29 -5.01 22.22
CA LYS A 39 -12.17 -3.78 21.43
C LYS A 39 -12.29 -4.12 19.94
N LYS A 40 -13.19 -3.46 19.22
CA LYS A 40 -13.24 -3.55 17.76
C LYS A 40 -11.98 -2.93 17.15
N VAL A 41 -11.36 -3.64 16.21
CA VAL A 41 -10.27 -3.11 15.39
C VAL A 41 -10.89 -2.37 14.21
N THR A 42 -10.52 -1.11 14.04
CA THR A 42 -11.00 -0.24 12.97
C THR A 42 -9.92 -0.05 11.92
N ASP A 43 -10.31 0.38 10.71
CA ASP A 43 -9.34 0.74 9.68
C ASP A 43 -8.40 1.87 10.18
N ARG A 44 -8.87 2.77 11.05
CA ARG A 44 -8.04 3.79 11.71
C ARG A 44 -6.93 3.16 12.56
N ASP A 45 -7.24 2.14 13.36
CA ASP A 45 -6.22 1.45 14.17
C ASP A 45 -5.14 0.81 13.26
N MET A 46 -5.54 0.28 12.09
CA MET A 46 -4.61 -0.33 11.14
C MET A 46 -3.71 0.70 10.45
N VAL A 47 -4.26 1.88 10.12
CA VAL A 47 -3.51 2.99 9.51
C VAL A 47 -2.54 3.60 10.49
N GLU A 48 -2.96 3.81 11.75
CA GLU A 48 -2.10 4.34 12.79
C GLU A 48 -0.87 3.45 13.00
N LEU A 49 -1.08 2.13 13.06
CA LEU A 49 0.02 1.18 13.10
C LEU A 49 0.92 1.26 11.85
N ALA A 50 0.34 1.29 10.65
CA ALA A 50 1.12 1.36 9.43
C ALA A 50 1.97 2.64 9.31
N ASN A 51 1.46 3.77 9.79
CA ASN A 51 2.20 5.02 9.81
C ASN A 51 3.39 4.96 10.79
N GLN A 52 3.31 4.14 11.85
CA GLN A 52 4.44 3.89 12.75
C GLN A 52 5.51 2.99 12.12
N LEU A 53 5.13 2.14 11.17
CA LEU A 53 6.02 1.18 10.53
C LEU A 53 6.96 1.81 9.48
N GLN A 54 6.81 3.11 9.18
CA GLN A 54 7.61 3.92 8.24
C GLN A 54 7.67 3.36 6.80
N GLY A 55 7.91 4.23 5.82
CA GLY A 55 8.14 3.81 4.43
C GLY A 55 6.87 3.59 3.58
N TRP A 56 6.90 2.55 2.74
CA TRP A 56 5.99 2.44 1.60
C TRP A 56 4.52 2.17 1.96
N THR A 57 4.26 1.66 3.17
CA THR A 57 2.90 1.31 3.63
C THR A 57 1.99 2.53 3.77
N GLU A 58 2.51 3.61 4.36
CA GLU A 58 1.78 4.89 4.43
C GLU A 58 1.51 5.43 3.03
N SER A 59 2.50 5.32 2.15
CA SER A 59 2.42 5.83 0.78
C SER A 59 1.35 5.11 -0.04
N VAL A 60 1.23 3.79 0.10
CA VAL A 60 0.19 3.03 -0.63
C VAL A 60 -1.19 3.19 0.00
N TYR A 61 -1.30 3.40 1.31
CA TYR A 61 -2.58 3.78 1.90
C TYR A 61 -3.06 5.14 1.37
N ARG A 62 -2.19 6.15 1.37
CA ARG A 62 -2.48 7.48 0.82
C ARG A 62 -2.76 7.43 -0.69
N PHE A 63 -2.00 6.62 -1.43
CA PHE A 63 -2.23 6.38 -2.85
C PHE A 63 -3.60 5.72 -3.10
N GLY A 64 -3.97 4.72 -2.29
CA GLY A 64 -5.28 4.06 -2.35
C GLY A 64 -6.44 5.02 -2.03
N CYS A 65 -6.30 5.87 -1.02
CA CYS A 65 -7.26 6.93 -0.72
C CYS A 65 -7.40 7.92 -1.88
N GLY A 66 -6.29 8.36 -2.47
CA GLY A 66 -6.29 9.18 -3.69
C GLY A 66 -7.01 8.50 -4.85
N PHE A 67 -6.82 7.18 -5.01
CA PHE A 67 -7.47 6.41 -6.08
C PHE A 67 -8.97 6.19 -5.89
N ILE A 68 -9.50 6.23 -4.66
CA ILE A 68 -10.96 6.24 -4.42
C ILE A 68 -11.58 7.54 -4.97
N HIS A 69 -10.85 8.66 -4.90
CA HIS A 69 -11.27 9.89 -5.59
C HIS A 69 -11.23 9.71 -7.12
N LEU A 70 -10.26 8.94 -7.64
CA LEU A 70 -10.12 8.62 -9.06
C LEU A 70 -11.18 7.61 -9.56
N SER A 71 -11.65 6.68 -8.73
CA SER A 71 -12.61 5.64 -9.13
C SER A 71 -14.03 6.16 -9.35
N ASN A 72 -14.38 7.31 -8.77
CA ASN A 72 -15.66 8.00 -9.02
C ASN A 72 -15.67 8.85 -10.30
N LEU A 73 -14.59 8.83 -11.10
CA LEU A 73 -14.48 9.63 -12.32
C LEU A 73 -14.61 8.75 -13.57
N HIS A 74 -15.83 8.25 -13.77
CA HIS A 74 -16.27 7.69 -15.05
C HIS A 74 -16.30 8.77 -16.17
N ASP A 75 -16.05 10.04 -15.85
CA ASP A 75 -16.01 11.17 -16.78
C ASP A 75 -14.67 11.94 -16.74
N HIS A 76 -13.55 11.18 -16.77
CA HIS A 76 -12.19 11.74 -16.93
C HIS A 76 -11.98 12.46 -18.27
N HIS A 77 -12.97 12.42 -19.17
CA HIS A 77 -13.02 13.21 -20.38
C HIS A 77 -13.52 14.65 -20.14
N ALA A 78 -14.30 14.91 -19.09
CA ALA A 78 -14.83 16.25 -18.78
C ALA A 78 -13.98 17.05 -17.78
N ARG A 79 -13.30 16.39 -16.83
CA ARG A 79 -12.46 17.03 -15.80
C ARG A 79 -11.26 16.16 -15.46
N ASP A 80 -10.09 16.80 -15.30
CA ASP A 80 -8.87 16.11 -14.86
C ASP A 80 -9.03 15.59 -13.42
N PRO A 81 -8.98 14.27 -13.19
CA PRO A 81 -9.07 13.69 -11.87
C PRO A 81 -8.04 14.20 -10.86
N MET A 82 -6.85 14.60 -11.33
CA MET A 82 -5.84 15.18 -10.46
C MET A 82 -6.34 16.47 -9.82
N SER A 83 -7.15 17.29 -10.51
CA SER A 83 -7.68 18.55 -9.97
C SER A 83 -8.54 18.41 -8.71
N LEU A 84 -9.06 17.22 -8.43
CA LEU A 84 -9.93 16.94 -7.29
C LEU A 84 -9.16 16.47 -6.04
N ILE A 85 -7.87 16.22 -6.19
CA ILE A 85 -6.99 15.77 -5.11
C ILE A 85 -6.37 16.99 -4.42
N PRO A 86 -6.42 17.10 -3.08
CA PRO A 86 -5.74 18.17 -2.34
C PRO A 86 -4.25 18.24 -2.66
N ALA A 87 -3.67 19.44 -2.67
CA ALA A 87 -2.27 19.65 -3.05
C ALA A 87 -1.27 18.83 -2.21
N SER A 88 -1.54 18.65 -0.91
CA SER A 88 -0.74 17.81 -0.02
C SER A 88 -0.76 16.33 -0.42
N GLU A 89 -1.92 15.81 -0.83
CA GLU A 89 -2.06 14.42 -1.28
C GLU A 89 -1.47 14.20 -2.67
N LYS A 90 -1.65 15.17 -3.58
CA LYS A 90 -0.97 15.17 -4.88
C LYS A 90 0.54 15.06 -4.72
N ALA A 91 1.12 15.86 -3.83
CA ALA A 91 2.57 15.86 -3.60
C ALA A 91 3.07 14.48 -3.16
N VAL A 92 2.34 13.81 -2.26
CA VAL A 92 2.68 12.44 -1.82
C VAL A 92 2.58 11.43 -2.96
N ILE A 93 1.50 11.48 -3.75
CA ILE A 93 1.32 10.59 -4.91
C ILE A 93 2.47 10.77 -5.91
N LEU A 94 2.81 12.00 -6.24
CA LEU A 94 3.88 12.29 -7.20
C LEU A 94 5.25 11.92 -6.67
N GLN A 95 5.53 12.19 -5.39
CA GLN A 95 6.77 11.76 -4.77
C GLN A 95 6.91 10.23 -4.85
N HIS A 96 5.85 9.49 -4.54
CA HIS A 96 5.82 8.03 -4.64
C HIS A 96 6.09 7.55 -6.07
N MET A 97 5.32 8.07 -7.04
CA MET A 97 5.44 7.67 -8.43
C MET A 97 6.84 7.97 -8.99
N ARG A 98 7.42 9.12 -8.67
CA ARG A 98 8.79 9.47 -9.08
C ARG A 98 9.83 8.57 -8.44
N HIS A 99 9.71 8.33 -7.14
CA HIS A 99 10.68 7.52 -6.40
C HIS A 99 10.69 6.06 -6.85
N TYR A 100 9.52 5.44 -7.04
CA TYR A 100 9.43 4.00 -7.31
C TYR A 100 9.26 3.65 -8.79
N HIS A 101 8.71 4.56 -9.59
CA HIS A 101 8.27 4.25 -10.96
C HIS A 101 8.78 5.25 -12.01
N GLY A 102 9.63 6.22 -11.61
CA GLY A 102 10.14 7.25 -12.50
C GLY A 102 9.06 8.19 -13.05
N GLY A 103 7.94 8.34 -12.33
CA GLY A 103 6.73 9.10 -12.69
C GLY A 103 6.93 10.52 -13.25
N PRO A 104 5.84 11.20 -13.61
CA PRO A 104 5.91 12.45 -14.38
C PRO A 104 6.73 13.53 -13.67
N LEU A 105 7.66 14.15 -14.39
CA LEU A 105 8.60 15.14 -13.84
C LEU A 105 8.06 16.56 -13.85
N GLN A 106 7.00 16.85 -14.63
CA GLN A 106 6.37 18.18 -14.61
C GLN A 106 5.76 18.49 -13.22
N PRO A 107 5.71 19.78 -12.83
CA PRO A 107 5.29 20.18 -11.48
C PRO A 107 3.81 19.93 -11.17
N ASP A 108 2.91 20.02 -12.16
CA ASP A 108 1.47 19.76 -12.02
C ASP A 108 0.99 18.84 -13.15
N PRO A 109 1.26 17.52 -13.06
CA PRO A 109 0.84 16.55 -14.06
C PRO A 109 -0.65 16.26 -13.97
N THR A 110 -1.25 16.04 -15.13
CA THR A 110 -2.64 15.59 -15.27
C THR A 110 -2.76 14.10 -15.08
N PHE A 111 -3.98 13.58 -14.92
CA PHE A 111 -4.20 12.13 -14.86
C PHE A 111 -3.68 11.39 -16.11
N LEU A 112 -3.76 12.00 -17.28
CA LEU A 112 -3.23 11.41 -18.53
C LEU A 112 -1.71 11.22 -18.47
N ASP A 113 -1.01 12.10 -17.77
CA ASP A 113 0.44 11.98 -17.56
C ASP A 113 0.79 10.86 -16.57
N LEU A 114 -0.13 10.53 -15.66
CA LEU A 114 0.03 9.44 -14.70
C LEU A 114 -0.29 8.09 -15.33
N GLN A 115 -1.21 8.04 -16.29
CA GLN A 115 -1.74 6.83 -16.90
C GLN A 115 -0.67 5.80 -17.35
N PRO A 116 0.45 6.20 -18.00
CA PRO A 116 1.48 5.25 -18.42
C PRO A 116 2.18 4.53 -17.26
N PHE A 117 2.16 5.12 -16.06
CA PHE A 117 2.84 4.58 -14.88
C PHE A 117 1.94 3.72 -14.01
N LEU A 118 0.61 3.87 -14.13
CA LEU A 118 -0.37 3.16 -13.30
C LEU A 118 -0.21 1.63 -13.34
N PRO A 119 0.05 0.97 -14.50
CA PRO A 119 0.27 -0.48 -14.52
C PRO A 119 1.41 -0.91 -13.59
N MET A 120 2.55 -0.19 -13.63
CA MET A 120 3.70 -0.50 -12.77
C MET A 120 3.40 -0.29 -11.29
N VAL A 121 2.59 0.71 -10.96
CA VAL A 121 2.14 0.95 -9.57
C VAL A 121 1.26 -0.21 -9.10
N PHE A 122 0.28 -0.63 -9.91
CA PHE A 122 -0.61 -1.74 -9.56
C PHE A 122 0.14 -3.06 -9.44
N ASP A 123 1.05 -3.36 -10.35
CA ASP A 123 1.90 -4.55 -10.29
C ASP A 123 2.73 -4.57 -9.00
N LYS A 124 3.27 -3.42 -8.58
CA LYS A 124 4.04 -3.30 -7.34
C LYS A 124 3.16 -3.50 -6.11
N ILE A 125 1.97 -2.89 -6.06
CA ILE A 125 1.02 -3.08 -4.95
C ILE A 125 0.57 -4.54 -4.86
N ALA A 126 0.22 -5.16 -5.99
CA ALA A 126 -0.19 -6.55 -6.07
C ALA A 126 0.95 -7.49 -5.64
N GLY A 127 2.16 -7.28 -6.16
CA GLY A 127 3.34 -8.07 -5.79
C GLY A 127 3.65 -7.98 -4.30
N ASN A 128 3.59 -6.78 -3.71
CA ASN A 128 3.81 -6.63 -2.28
C ASN A 128 2.69 -7.29 -1.44
N LEU A 129 1.44 -7.25 -1.90
CA LEU A 129 0.34 -7.97 -1.23
C LEU A 129 0.60 -9.49 -1.21
N VAL A 130 1.05 -10.05 -2.33
CA VAL A 130 1.41 -11.48 -2.42
C VAL A 130 2.52 -11.82 -1.43
N VAL A 131 3.56 -10.99 -1.33
CA VAL A 131 4.64 -11.18 -0.35
C VAL A 131 4.07 -11.26 1.07
N TYR A 132 3.21 -10.32 1.47
CA TYR A 132 2.64 -10.32 2.82
C TYR A 132 1.72 -11.49 3.12
N LEU A 133 0.99 -11.98 2.12
CA LEU A 133 0.18 -13.18 2.29
C LEU A 133 1.06 -14.42 2.48
N ASN A 134 2.11 -14.57 1.67
CA ASN A 134 3.07 -15.67 1.82
C ASN A 134 3.75 -15.60 3.20
N GLU A 135 4.13 -14.42 3.68
CA GLU A 135 4.70 -14.26 5.02
C GLU A 135 3.72 -14.65 6.14
N LEU A 136 2.43 -14.33 5.98
CA LEU A 136 1.41 -14.77 6.93
C LEU A 136 1.26 -16.30 6.94
N GLU A 137 1.23 -16.91 5.76
CA GLU A 137 1.16 -18.37 5.58
C GLU A 137 2.38 -19.09 6.17
N GLU A 138 3.57 -18.55 5.98
CA GLU A 138 4.82 -19.06 6.54
C GLU A 138 4.96 -18.82 8.05
N GLY A 139 3.99 -18.14 8.68
CA GLY A 139 4.07 -17.82 10.10
C GLY A 139 5.20 -16.84 10.40
N LYS A 140 5.54 -15.95 9.47
CA LYS A 140 6.48 -14.86 9.77
C LYS A 140 5.82 -13.78 10.61
N MET A 141 6.67 -12.89 11.10
CA MET A 141 6.34 -11.64 11.76
C MET A 141 6.80 -10.50 10.86
N ILE A 142 6.30 -9.30 11.10
CA ILE A 142 6.82 -8.12 10.44
C ILE A 142 8.33 -8.00 10.70
N ASP A 143 9.14 -8.06 9.64
CA ASP A 143 10.59 -7.93 9.72
C ASP A 143 10.99 -6.46 9.83
N ASP A 144 12.11 -6.15 10.49
CA ASP A 144 12.73 -4.82 10.51
C ASP A 144 13.04 -4.30 9.08
N ASN A 145 13.15 -5.18 8.09
CA ASN A 145 13.26 -4.78 6.68
C ASN A 145 12.01 -4.02 6.17
N MET A 146 10.81 -4.23 6.74
CA MET A 146 9.63 -3.40 6.44
C MET A 146 9.76 -1.97 7.00
N ARG A 147 10.62 -1.74 8.01
CA ARG A 147 10.97 -0.39 8.50
C ARG A 147 11.97 0.32 7.59
N ASN A 148 12.68 -0.42 6.75
CA ASN A 148 13.90 0.02 6.06
C ASN A 148 13.91 -0.26 4.56
N ASP A 149 12.76 -0.48 3.90
CA ASP A 149 12.63 -0.81 2.47
C ASP A 149 13.24 0.27 1.54
N THR A 150 14.57 0.22 1.51
CA THR A 150 15.49 0.74 0.54
C THR A 150 15.93 -0.51 -0.21
N ILE A 151 15.75 -0.50 -1.53
CA ILE A 151 16.47 -1.33 -2.50
C ILE A 151 16.02 -2.80 -2.61
N LYS A 152 15.29 -3.11 -3.69
CA LYS A 152 15.92 -3.70 -4.89
C LYS A 152 15.30 -3.10 -6.14
N SER A 153 16.10 -2.30 -6.85
CA SER A 153 15.84 -1.93 -8.23
C SER A 153 15.69 -3.20 -9.07
N ASN A 154 14.68 -3.20 -9.94
CA ASN A 154 14.45 -4.26 -10.89
C ASN A 154 15.69 -4.43 -11.79
N PRO A 155 16.25 -5.64 -11.98
CA PRO A 155 17.34 -5.85 -12.93
C PRO A 155 16.78 -5.97 -14.35
N THR A 156 16.24 -4.89 -14.90
CA THR A 156 15.88 -4.80 -16.31
C THR A 156 16.69 -3.71 -17.02
N SER A 157 18.02 -3.89 -16.98
CA SER A 157 18.93 -3.35 -18.00
C SER A 157 20.18 -4.22 -18.10
N ARG A 158 20.01 -5.42 -18.67
CA ARG A 158 21.11 -6.19 -19.26
C ARG A 158 20.63 -6.79 -20.57
N ARG A 159 20.56 -5.96 -21.61
CA ARG A 159 20.80 -6.34 -23.01
C ARG A 159 20.83 -5.08 -23.88
N ASN A 160 22.02 -4.52 -24.04
CA ASN A 160 22.57 -4.10 -25.33
C ASN A 160 24.02 -3.65 -25.17
N ARG A 161 24.91 -4.64 -25.06
CA ARG A 161 26.27 -4.54 -25.59
C ARG A 161 26.48 -5.73 -26.51
N LYS A 162 26.14 -5.55 -27.78
CA LYS A 162 26.77 -6.26 -28.88
C LYS A 162 26.93 -5.30 -30.05
N ARG A 163 28.22 -5.09 -30.39
CA ARG A 163 28.77 -4.81 -31.72
C ARG A 163 28.64 -3.38 -32.25
N ALA A 164 29.73 -2.63 -32.12
CA ALA A 164 30.53 -2.15 -33.25
C ALA A 164 32.00 -2.27 -32.86
#